data_AF-A0A2N5T1P3-F1
#
_entry.id   AF-A0A2N5T1P3-F1
#
_cell.length_a   1.000
_cell.length_b   1.000
_cell.length_c   1.000
_cell.angle_alpha   90.00
_cell.angle_beta   90.00
_cell.angle_gamma   90.00
#
_symmetry.space_group_name_H-M   'P 1'
#
loop_
_entity.id
_entity.type
_entity.pdbx_description
1 polymer ?
#
loop_
_entity_poly.entity_id
_entity_poly.type
_entity_poly.pdbx_seq_one_letter_code
_entity_poly.pdbx_strand_id
1 'polypeptide(L)'
;MAVSAINLDAAIRASFAGSVQAAELSKEYKDVIAGFKIGFDQGIPPYQLPGGAKYFTPDNHQSATNVKDKIKANLWDKILAGQMFGPC
;
A
#
# COMPACT_ATOMS: atom_id res chain seq x y z
N MET A 1 -20.12 13.15 21.68
CA MET A 1 -18.79 13.79 21.80
C MET A 1 -17.87 13.12 20.78
N ALA A 2 -17.69 13.71 19.61
CA ALA A 2 -16.82 13.14 18.58
C ALA A 2 -15.36 13.32 19.00
N VAL A 3 -14.63 12.23 19.20
CA VAL A 3 -13.18 12.29 19.36
C VAL A 3 -12.62 12.62 17.97
N SER A 4 -12.20 13.87 17.75
CA SER A 4 -11.51 14.25 16.52
C SER A 4 -10.24 13.42 16.45
N ALA A 5 -10.18 12.45 15.53
CA ALA A 5 -8.94 11.78 15.18
C ALA A 5 -7.95 12.87 14.74
N ILE A 6 -7.00 13.20 15.60
CA ILE A 6 -5.82 13.95 15.18
C ILE A 6 -5.26 13.13 14.02
N ASN A 7 -5.15 13.76 12.87
CA ASN A 7 -4.64 13.10 11.68
C ASN A 7 -3.18 12.74 11.97
N LEU A 8 -2.93 11.49 12.39
CA LEU A 8 -1.67 11.01 12.98
C LEU A 8 -0.45 11.38 12.10
N ASP A 9 -0.68 11.38 10.78
CA ASP A 9 0.27 11.79 9.76
C ASP A 9 0.71 13.28 9.88
N ALA A 10 -0.21 14.19 10.15
CA ALA A 10 0.11 15.61 10.33
C ALA A 10 0.93 15.86 11.60
N ALA A 11 0.64 15.13 12.68
CA ALA A 11 1.38 15.24 13.93
C ALA A 11 2.82 14.72 13.79
N ILE A 12 3.01 13.60 13.07
CA ILE A 12 4.35 13.05 12.79
C ILE A 12 5.18 14.03 11.95
N ARG A 13 4.59 14.59 10.88
CA ARG A 13 5.25 15.57 10.02
C ARG A 13 5.72 16.81 10.81
N ALA A 14 4.87 17.31 11.70
CA ALA A 14 5.18 18.48 12.53
C ALA A 14 6.28 18.17 13.56
N SER A 15 6.21 17.00 14.21
CA SER A 15 7.21 16.60 15.21
C SER A 15 8.60 16.43 14.58
N PHE A 16 8.70 15.76 13.43
CA PHE A 16 9.98 15.57 12.75
C PHE A 16 10.61 16.90 12.31
N ALA A 17 9.83 17.78 11.69
CA ALA A 17 10.31 19.11 11.30
C ALA A 17 10.82 19.92 12.49
N GLY A 18 10.13 19.86 13.63
CA GLY A 18 10.57 20.50 14.88
C GLY A 18 11.89 19.94 15.40
N SER A 19 12.07 18.62 15.40
CA SER A 19 13.34 17.98 15.84
C SER A 19 14.52 18.33 14.93
N VAL A 20 14.33 18.37 13.60
CA VAL A 20 15.38 18.76 12.64
C VAL A 20 15.77 20.23 12.81
N GLN A 21 14.79 21.09 13.07
CA GLN A 21 15.03 22.51 13.35
C GLN A 21 15.82 22.69 14.66
N ALA A 22 15.45 21.98 15.73
CA ALA A 22 16.15 22.04 17.00
C ALA A 22 17.59 21.52 16.93
N ALA A 23 17.88 20.60 16.01
CA ALA A 23 19.22 20.08 15.75
C ALA A 23 20.05 20.94 14.78
N GLU A 24 19.50 22.06 14.25
CA GLU A 24 20.14 22.92 13.24
C GLU A 24 20.46 22.20 11.90
N LEU A 25 19.79 21.07 11.64
CA LEU A 25 20.02 20.21 10.46
C LEU A 25 19.10 20.55 9.27
N SER A 26 18.32 21.64 9.37
CA SER A 26 17.32 22.04 8.38
C SER A 26 17.85 22.17 6.95
N LYS A 27 19.11 22.58 6.78
CA LYS A 27 19.73 22.73 5.46
C LYS A 27 20.07 21.38 4.83
N GLU A 28 20.52 20.43 5.64
CA GLU A 28 20.95 19.10 5.21
C GLU A 28 19.75 18.22 4.85
N TYR A 29 18.69 18.26 5.64
CA TYR A 29 17.48 17.44 5.44
C TYR A 29 16.32 18.20 4.78
N LYS A 30 16.62 19.26 4.02
CA LYS A 30 15.60 20.09 3.36
C LYS A 30 14.73 19.27 2.41
N ASP A 31 15.34 18.35 1.68
CA ASP A 31 14.70 17.40 0.77
C ASP A 31 13.78 16.42 1.52
N VAL A 32 14.21 15.90 2.67
CA VAL A 32 13.42 14.99 3.50
C VAL A 32 12.20 15.71 4.09
N ILE A 33 12.37 16.93 4.59
CA ILE A 33 11.26 17.78 5.07
C ILE A 33 10.26 18.05 3.93
N ALA A 34 10.74 18.28 2.71
CA ALA A 34 9.88 18.47 1.54
C ALA A 34 9.15 17.17 1.15
N GLY A 35 9.83 16.02 1.19
CA GLY A 35 9.27 14.69 0.92
C GLY A 35 8.14 14.31 1.87
N PHE A 36 8.23 14.71 3.14
CA PHE A 36 7.12 14.59 4.08
C PHE A 36 5.90 15.45 3.70
N LYS A 37 5.97 16.39 2.75
CA LYS A 37 4.81 17.15 2.23
C LYS A 37 4.31 16.60 0.90
N ILE A 38 5.23 16.33 -0.03
CA ILE A 38 4.91 16.00 -1.43
C ILE A 38 4.99 14.49 -1.75
N GLY A 39 5.49 13.68 -0.82
CA GLY A 39 5.84 12.28 -1.05
C GLY A 39 7.31 12.11 -1.44
N PHE A 40 7.83 10.89 -1.29
CA PHE A 40 9.17 10.51 -1.71
C PHE A 40 9.10 9.78 -3.05
N ASP A 41 9.97 10.15 -3.99
CA ASP A 41 10.19 9.33 -5.17
C ASP A 41 10.89 8.04 -4.74
N GLN A 42 10.32 6.88 -5.09
CA GLN A 42 10.90 5.58 -4.76
C GLN A 42 12.02 5.17 -5.72
N GLY A 43 12.41 6.03 -6.66
CA GLY A 43 13.30 5.70 -7.76
C GLY A 43 12.64 4.77 -8.79
N ILE A 44 11.31 4.63 -8.72
CA ILE A 44 10.54 3.82 -9.66
C ILE A 44 10.28 4.71 -10.89
N PRO A 45 10.88 4.41 -12.05
CA PRO A 45 10.63 5.19 -13.24
C PRO A 45 9.14 5.17 -13.57
N PRO A 46 8.59 6.26 -14.14
CA PRO A 46 7.18 6.31 -14.53
C PRO A 46 6.92 5.22 -15.57
N TYR A 47 6.32 4.12 -15.11
CA TYR A 47 5.97 3.00 -15.96
C TYR A 47 4.57 3.21 -16.52
N GLN A 48 4.46 3.35 -17.83
CA GLN A 48 3.18 3.36 -18.53
C GLN A 48 2.92 1.96 -19.05
N LEU A 49 1.74 1.42 -18.74
CA LEU A 49 1.31 0.18 -19.37
C LEU A 49 1.13 0.41 -20.87
N PRO A 50 1.52 -0.57 -21.71
CA PRO A 50 1.29 -0.49 -23.16
C PRO A 50 -0.18 -0.17 -23.48
N GLY A 51 -0.40 0.68 -24.48
CA GLY A 51 -1.75 0.99 -24.98
C GLY A 51 -2.64 1.82 -24.04
N GLY A 52 -2.08 2.46 -23.00
CA GLY A 52 -2.84 3.31 -22.08
C GLY A 52 -3.74 2.53 -21.10
N ALA A 53 -3.48 1.23 -20.93
CA ALA A 53 -4.19 0.42 -19.95
C ALA A 53 -3.95 0.96 -18.53
N LYS A 54 -5.00 0.98 -17.69
CA LYS A 54 -4.88 1.38 -16.28
C LYS A 54 -4.34 0.25 -15.39
N TYR A 55 -4.50 -1.00 -15.84
CA TYR A 55 -4.18 -2.20 -15.07
C TYR A 55 -3.45 -3.21 -15.96
N PHE A 56 -2.45 -3.88 -15.39
CA PHE A 56 -1.78 -5.00 -16.05
C PHE A 56 -2.66 -6.25 -15.87
N THR A 57 -3.10 -6.84 -16.98
CA THR A 57 -3.76 -8.14 -16.97
C THR A 57 -2.80 -9.16 -17.58
N PRO A 58 -2.12 -9.97 -16.75
CA PRO A 58 -1.24 -11.01 -17.29
C PRO A 58 -2.01 -12.04 -18.11
N ASP A 59 -1.38 -12.60 -19.13
CA ASP A 59 -1.94 -13.63 -20.03
C ASP A 59 -2.39 -14.92 -19.30
N ASN A 60 -2.08 -15.05 -18.02
CA ASN A 60 -2.49 -16.18 -17.19
C ASN A 60 -4.00 -16.21 -16.89
N HIS A 61 -4.79 -15.22 -17.35
CA HIS A 61 -6.24 -15.19 -17.12
C HIS A 61 -6.91 -16.50 -17.51
N GLN A 62 -6.49 -17.13 -18.61
CA GLN A 62 -7.06 -18.41 -19.05
C GLN A 62 -6.78 -19.54 -18.04
N SER A 63 -5.56 -19.60 -17.50
CA SER A 63 -5.18 -20.59 -16.49
C SER A 63 -5.93 -20.38 -15.17
N ALA A 64 -6.14 -19.12 -14.75
CA ALA A 64 -6.91 -18.81 -13.55
C ALA A 64 -8.39 -19.20 -13.70
N THR A 65 -8.98 -18.97 -14.88
CA THR A 65 -10.36 -19.39 -15.19
C THR A 65 -10.49 -20.92 -15.17
N ASN A 66 -9.54 -21.64 -15.77
CA ASN A 66 -9.58 -23.11 -15.84
C ASN A 66 -9.39 -23.79 -14.48
N VAL A 67 -8.69 -23.15 -13.53
CA VAL A 67 -8.40 -23.73 -12.20
C VAL A 67 -9.37 -23.25 -11.12
N LYS A 68 -10.24 -22.27 -11.43
CA LYS A 68 -11.21 -21.67 -10.51
C LYS A 68 -12.04 -22.70 -9.76
N ASP A 69 -12.59 -23.69 -10.45
CA ASP A 69 -13.46 -24.69 -9.82
C ASP A 69 -12.68 -25.65 -8.94
N LYS A 70 -11.44 -25.99 -9.32
CA LYS A 70 -10.53 -26.80 -8.49
C LYS A 70 -10.14 -26.06 -7.20
N ILE A 71 -9.90 -24.76 -7.29
CA ILE A 71 -9.61 -23.92 -6.12
C ILE A 71 -10.82 -23.87 -5.17
N LYS A 72 -12.02 -23.69 -5.71
CA LYS A 72 -13.26 -23.70 -4.91
C LYS A 72 -13.49 -25.04 -4.21
N ALA A 73 -13.31 -26.16 -4.91
CA ALA A 73 -13.45 -27.48 -4.32
C ALA A 73 -12.48 -27.69 -3.15
N ASN A 74 -11.20 -27.37 -3.34
CA ASN A 74 -10.19 -27.47 -2.29
C ASN A 74 -10.49 -26.54 -1.08
N LEU A 75 -11.09 -25.37 -1.31
CA LEU A 75 -11.53 -24.47 -0.25
C LEU A 75 -12.65 -25.08 0.59
N TRP A 76 -13.66 -25.67 -0.05
CA TRP A 76 -14.73 -26.38 0.63
C TRP A 76 -14.22 -27.57 1.44
N ASP A 77 -13.30 -28.36 0.87
CA ASP A 77 -12.67 -29.49 1.58
C ASP A 77 -11.95 -29.03 2.85
N LYS A 78 -11.25 -27.88 2.78
CA LYS A 78 -10.57 -27.30 3.95
C LYS A 78 -11.53 -26.75 5.00
N ILE A 79 -12.67 -26.19 4.58
CA ILE A 79 -13.73 -25.75 5.50
C ILE A 79 -14.36 -26.96 6.20
N LEU A 80 -14.69 -28.02 5.46
CA LEU A 80 -15.25 -29.26 6.01
C LEU A 80 -14.27 -29.97 6.96
N ALA A 81 -12.98 -29.94 6.64
CA ALA A 81 -11.92 -30.49 7.50
C ALA A 81 -11.64 -29.62 8.75
N GLY A 82 -12.34 -28.48 8.93
CA GLY A 82 -12.11 -27.56 10.04
C GLY A 82 -10.73 -26.87 10.00
N GLN A 83 -10.03 -26.95 8.88
CA GLN A 83 -8.70 -26.34 8.67
C GLN A 83 -8.81 -24.87 8.23
N MET A 84 -9.99 -24.45 7.78
CA MET A 84 -10.32 -23.07 7.45
C MET A 84 -11.69 -22.71 8.00
N PHE A 85 -11.83 -21.50 8.53
CA PHE A 85 -13.14 -20.91 8.81
C PHE A 85 -13.67 -20.27 7.53
N GLY A 86 -14.94 -20.51 7.22
CA GLY A 86 -15.60 -19.91 6.05
C GLY A 86 -15.64 -18.39 6.14
N PRO A 87 -15.94 -17.68 5.02
CA PRO A 87 -16.10 -16.23 5.07
C PRO A 87 -17.18 -15.87 6.10
N CYS A 88 -16.79 -15.01 7.04
CA CYS A 88 -17.62 -14.46 8.11
C CYS A 88 -18.77 -13.59 7.57
#